data_AF-A0A9P7UYM9-F1
#
_entry.id   AF-A0A9P7UYM9-F1
#
_cell.length_a   1.000
_cell.length_b   1.000
_cell.length_c   1.000
_cell.angle_alpha   90.00
_cell.angle_beta   90.00
_cell.angle_gamma   90.00
#
_symmetry.space_group_name_H-M   'P 1'
#
loop_
_entity.id
_entity.type
_entity.pdbx_description
1 polymer ?
#
loop_
_entity_poly.entity_id
_entity_poly.type
_entity_poly.pdbx_seq_one_letter_code
_entity_poly.pdbx_strand_id
1 'polypeptide(L)'
;MEIRDKAFHLLLRKWGDATPLLHAMRIGTSHREVAIVLLGAFSRYINHLDESDLRKPKTKTLLKALRTNLKLAIDYGLSSSQSDLTASFMQTLIMSEGDKWVSDQTLNVSLALRAGTSGEPVRIAETSVRRYATKELGKAELIATLEDYVANATVDLLMMAAWSIALHSITGEPIPISYFARDDRVYKAFVERLDKDESAIRHKCTRRLRWQFRVLRAVLEGRNITYRRRVELLAGELDSGGGV
;
A
#
# COMPACT_ATOMS: atom_id res chain seq x y z
N MET A 1 3.80 21.95 13.38
CA MET A 1 2.76 21.18 12.65
C MET A 1 1.54 20.84 13.53
N GLU A 2 1.51 21.16 14.83
CA GLU A 2 0.49 20.67 15.78
C GLU A 2 -0.93 21.22 15.65
N ILE A 3 -1.14 22.49 15.27
CA ILE A 3 -2.50 23.07 15.26
C ILE A 3 -3.31 22.57 14.05
N ARG A 4 -2.65 22.41 12.90
CA ARG A 4 -3.27 22.01 11.63
C ARG A 4 -3.82 20.58 11.69
N ASP A 5 -3.06 19.66 12.26
CA ASP A 5 -3.45 18.25 12.30
C ASP A 5 -4.51 17.99 13.38
N LYS A 6 -4.50 18.76 14.49
CA LYS A 6 -5.55 18.74 15.53
C LYS A 6 -6.92 19.15 14.97
N ALA A 7 -6.96 20.09 14.03
CA ALA A 7 -8.19 20.59 13.42
C ALA A 7 -8.57 19.89 12.09
N PHE A 8 -7.78 18.92 11.62
CA PHE A 8 -7.99 18.28 10.30
C PHE A 8 -9.40 17.69 10.13
N HIS A 9 -9.97 17.14 11.20
CA HIS A 9 -11.32 16.60 11.22
C HIS A 9 -12.41 17.60 10.76
N LEU A 10 -12.17 18.91 10.89
CA LEU A 10 -13.10 19.95 10.42
C LEU A 10 -13.24 19.99 8.90
N LEU A 11 -12.21 19.53 8.15
CA LEU A 11 -12.25 19.42 6.69
C LEU A 11 -13.10 18.25 6.20
N LEU A 12 -13.36 17.28 7.08
CA LEU A 12 -14.14 16.07 6.78
C LEU A 12 -15.57 16.15 7.32
N ARG A 13 -15.83 17.11 8.23
CA ARG A 13 -17.15 17.34 8.80
C ARG A 13 -18.06 18.00 7.77
N LYS A 14 -19.34 17.59 7.77
CA LYS A 14 -20.37 18.32 7.03
C LYS A 14 -20.71 19.62 7.73
N TRP A 15 -20.78 20.70 6.95
CA TRP A 15 -21.31 21.99 7.37
C TRP A 15 -22.56 22.25 6.52
N GLY A 16 -23.74 22.15 7.14
CA GLY A 16 -25.00 22.02 6.40
C GLY A 16 -25.12 20.64 5.74
N ASP A 17 -25.29 20.60 4.43
CA ASP A 17 -25.53 19.36 3.66
C ASP A 17 -24.26 18.77 3.01
N ALA A 18 -23.14 19.52 3.00
CA ALA A 18 -21.92 19.14 2.29
C ALA A 18 -20.67 19.23 3.18
N THR A 19 -19.63 18.46 2.82
CA THR A 19 -18.27 18.68 3.32
C THR A 19 -17.63 19.84 2.56
N PRO A 20 -16.58 20.50 3.09
CA PRO A 20 -15.86 21.56 2.38
C PRO A 20 -15.43 21.15 0.97
N LEU A 21 -14.92 19.92 0.78
CA LEU A 21 -14.54 19.41 -0.53
C LEU A 21 -15.75 19.25 -1.46
N LEU A 22 -16.83 18.63 -0.99
CA LEU A 22 -18.04 18.46 -1.80
C LEU A 22 -18.66 19.81 -2.19
N HIS A 23 -18.65 20.78 -1.28
CA HIS A 23 -19.14 22.12 -1.55
C HIS A 23 -18.33 22.80 -2.65
N ALA A 24 -17.00 22.79 -2.55
CA ALA A 24 -16.12 23.34 -3.58
C ALA A 24 -16.35 22.67 -4.96
N MET A 25 -16.50 21.35 -4.99
CA MET A 25 -16.77 20.61 -6.24
C MET A 25 -18.14 20.96 -6.84
N ARG A 26 -19.17 21.17 -6.01
CA ARG A 26 -20.53 21.53 -6.47
C ARG A 26 -20.60 22.92 -7.10
N ILE A 27 -19.78 23.87 -6.64
CA ILE A 27 -19.71 25.20 -7.26
C ILE A 27 -19.09 25.12 -8.67
N GLY A 28 -18.17 24.17 -8.89
CA GLY A 28 -17.59 23.88 -10.19
C GLY A 28 -16.25 24.59 -10.42
N THR A 29 -16.00 25.00 -11.67
CA THR A 29 -14.67 25.41 -12.15
C THR A 29 -14.05 26.56 -11.37
N SER A 30 -14.85 27.52 -10.90
CA SER A 30 -14.36 28.67 -10.12
C SER A 30 -13.72 28.28 -8.79
N HIS A 31 -14.02 27.10 -8.25
CA HIS A 31 -13.48 26.60 -6.98
C HIS A 31 -12.65 25.32 -7.16
N ARG A 32 -12.22 25.00 -8.39
CA ARG A 32 -11.40 23.83 -8.68
C ARG A 32 -10.07 23.85 -7.91
N GLU A 33 -9.42 25.01 -7.83
CA GLU A 33 -8.18 25.18 -7.07
C GLU A 33 -8.37 24.91 -5.57
N VAL A 34 -9.51 25.32 -5.01
CA VAL A 34 -9.85 25.04 -3.61
C VAL A 34 -9.99 23.53 -3.39
N ALA A 35 -10.66 22.82 -4.30
CA ALA A 35 -10.76 21.37 -4.25
C ALA A 35 -9.38 20.70 -4.32
N ILE A 36 -8.49 21.17 -5.20
CA ILE A 36 -7.10 20.68 -5.32
C ILE A 36 -6.32 20.88 -4.01
N VAL A 37 -6.42 22.07 -3.40
CA VAL A 37 -5.76 22.36 -2.12
C VAL A 37 -6.25 21.44 -1.00
N LEU A 38 -7.56 21.18 -0.93
CA LEU A 38 -8.16 20.26 0.04
C LEU A 38 -7.67 18.81 -0.19
N LEU A 39 -7.62 18.35 -1.44
CA LEU A 39 -7.07 17.04 -1.78
C LEU A 39 -5.59 16.91 -1.42
N GLY A 40 -4.79 17.96 -1.66
CA GLY A 40 -3.40 18.01 -1.23
C GLY A 40 -3.25 17.95 0.29
N ALA A 41 -4.16 18.58 1.05
CA ALA A 41 -4.20 18.46 2.49
C ALA A 41 -4.56 17.03 2.95
N PHE A 42 -5.46 16.35 2.24
CA PHE A 42 -5.83 14.96 2.51
C PHE A 42 -4.67 14.01 2.26
N SER A 43 -4.02 14.11 1.09
CA SER A 43 -2.84 13.31 0.75
C SER A 43 -1.72 13.50 1.78
N ARG A 44 -1.43 14.75 2.15
CA ARG A 44 -0.44 15.06 3.19
C ARG A 44 -0.80 14.41 4.53
N TYR A 45 -2.06 14.51 4.97
CA TYR A 45 -2.49 13.89 6.23
C TYR A 45 -2.27 12.38 6.22
N ILE A 46 -2.68 11.67 5.17
CA ILE A 46 -2.47 10.20 5.04
C ILE A 46 -0.99 9.85 5.14
N ASN A 47 -0.12 10.57 4.43
CA ASN A 47 1.32 10.28 4.38
C ASN A 47 2.02 10.52 5.72
N HIS A 48 1.50 11.39 6.58
CA HIS A 48 2.07 11.69 7.90
C HIS A 48 1.44 10.86 9.04
N LEU A 49 0.48 9.97 8.77
CA LEU A 49 -0.06 9.10 9.80
C LEU A 49 0.96 8.03 10.23
N ASP A 50 1.25 8.00 11.52
CA ASP A 50 2.11 6.99 12.12
C ASP A 50 1.30 5.87 12.78
N GLU A 51 1.99 4.79 13.13
CA GLU A 51 1.37 3.59 13.71
C GLU A 51 0.58 3.89 14.99
N SER A 52 1.12 4.78 15.84
CA SER A 52 0.49 5.20 17.09
C SER A 52 -0.83 5.95 16.84
N ASP A 53 -0.95 6.67 15.73
CA ASP A 53 -2.18 7.35 15.34
C ASP A 53 -3.22 6.38 14.82
N LEU A 54 -2.82 5.36 14.05
CA LEU A 54 -3.72 4.36 13.49
C LEU A 54 -4.38 3.47 14.54
N ARG A 55 -3.71 3.28 15.70
CA ARG A 55 -4.28 2.58 16.86
C ARG A 55 -5.43 3.35 17.52
N LYS A 56 -5.56 4.66 17.27
CA LYS A 56 -6.63 5.47 17.87
C LYS A 56 -7.95 5.23 17.12
N PRO A 57 -9.04 4.82 17.80
CA PRO A 57 -10.34 4.59 17.15
C PRO A 57 -10.86 5.80 16.36
N LYS A 58 -10.60 7.02 16.85
CA LYS A 58 -10.96 8.27 16.17
C LYS A 58 -10.29 8.39 14.79
N THR A 59 -9.03 7.97 14.66
CA THR A 59 -8.31 7.99 13.38
C THR A 59 -8.96 7.07 12.36
N LYS A 60 -9.42 5.89 12.77
CA LYS A 60 -10.16 4.97 11.88
C LYS A 60 -11.45 5.59 11.36
N THR A 61 -12.19 6.32 12.20
CA THR A 61 -13.38 7.09 11.78
C THR A 61 -13.01 8.19 10.79
N LEU A 62 -11.90 8.91 11.02
CA LEU A 62 -11.42 9.94 10.10
C LEU A 62 -11.02 9.35 8.74
N LEU A 63 -10.29 8.22 8.72
CA LEU A 63 -9.91 7.55 7.49
C LEU A 63 -11.13 7.10 6.68
N LYS A 64 -12.19 6.60 7.33
CA LYS A 64 -13.46 6.28 6.64
C LYS A 64 -14.11 7.51 6.02
N ALA A 65 -14.16 8.62 6.75
CA ALA A 65 -14.70 9.88 6.22
C ALA A 65 -13.85 10.41 5.06
N LEU A 66 -12.52 10.31 5.17
CA LEU A 66 -11.58 10.71 4.15
C LEU A 66 -11.72 9.86 2.89
N ARG A 67 -11.86 8.53 3.04
CA ARG A 67 -12.13 7.60 1.93
C ARG A 67 -13.38 8.00 1.14
N THR A 68 -14.48 8.32 1.82
CA THR A 68 -15.71 8.79 1.17
C THR A 68 -15.49 10.07 0.38
N ASN A 69 -14.75 11.04 0.95
CA ASN A 69 -14.45 12.31 0.27
C ASN A 69 -13.54 12.12 -0.95
N LEU A 70 -12.50 11.28 -0.85
CA LEU A 70 -11.62 10.95 -1.97
C LEU A 70 -12.38 10.22 -3.09
N LYS A 71 -13.26 9.28 -2.73
CA LYS A 71 -14.11 8.58 -3.71
C LYS A 71 -15.03 9.55 -4.44
N LEU A 72 -15.64 10.50 -3.72
CA LEU A 72 -16.45 11.56 -4.33
C LEU A 72 -15.62 12.41 -5.30
N ALA A 73 -14.39 12.79 -4.93
CA ALA A 73 -13.51 13.54 -5.83
C ALA A 73 -13.18 12.78 -7.12
N ILE A 74 -12.94 11.48 -7.02
CA ILE A 74 -12.74 10.59 -8.17
C ILE A 74 -14.02 10.54 -9.05
N ASP A 75 -15.18 10.44 -8.42
CA ASP A 75 -16.46 10.36 -9.13
C ASP A 75 -16.82 11.69 -9.84
N TYR A 76 -16.40 12.82 -9.28
CA TYR A 76 -16.48 14.16 -9.89
C TYR A 76 -15.38 14.44 -10.94
N GLY A 77 -14.52 13.45 -11.23
CA GLY A 77 -13.53 13.55 -12.32
C GLY A 77 -12.26 14.33 -12.00
N LEU A 78 -11.98 14.63 -10.72
CA LEU A 78 -10.76 15.33 -10.30
C LEU A 78 -9.49 14.48 -10.45
N SER A 79 -9.61 13.17 -10.67
CA SER A 79 -8.49 12.27 -10.92
C SER A 79 -7.67 12.64 -12.16
N SER A 80 -8.29 13.31 -13.14
CA SER A 80 -7.60 13.82 -14.33
C SER A 80 -6.59 14.94 -14.03
N SER A 81 -6.73 15.62 -12.89
CA SER A 81 -5.87 16.76 -12.51
C SER A 81 -5.01 16.51 -11.29
N GLN A 82 -5.13 15.34 -10.67
CA GLN A 82 -4.40 14.95 -9.47
C GLN A 82 -3.99 13.47 -9.60
N SER A 83 -2.75 13.23 -10.04
CA SER A 83 -2.18 11.89 -10.23
C SER A 83 -2.27 11.04 -8.95
N ASP A 84 -2.05 11.69 -7.80
CA ASP A 84 -1.90 11.00 -6.52
C ASP A 84 -3.24 10.74 -5.83
N LEU A 85 -4.36 11.23 -6.39
CA LEU A 85 -5.70 11.09 -5.81
C LEU A 85 -6.08 9.62 -5.68
N THR A 86 -5.88 8.84 -6.74
CA THR A 86 -6.22 7.41 -6.76
C THR A 86 -5.35 6.62 -5.79
N ALA A 87 -4.04 6.92 -5.74
CA ALA A 87 -3.12 6.30 -4.77
C ALA A 87 -3.51 6.64 -3.33
N SER A 88 -3.81 7.90 -3.04
CA SER A 88 -4.28 8.37 -1.72
C SER A 88 -5.59 7.68 -1.31
N PHE A 89 -6.52 7.48 -2.26
CA PHE A 89 -7.74 6.72 -2.02
C PHE A 89 -7.45 5.27 -1.66
N MET A 90 -6.59 4.59 -2.43
CA MET A 90 -6.24 3.19 -2.19
C MET A 90 -5.52 3.00 -0.84
N GLN A 91 -4.56 3.87 -0.50
CA GLN A 91 -3.90 3.85 0.80
C GLN A 91 -4.90 4.03 1.95
N THR A 92 -5.79 5.02 1.84
CA THR A 92 -6.83 5.27 2.85
C THR A 92 -7.77 4.07 2.99
N LEU A 93 -8.14 3.44 1.87
CA LEU A 93 -8.97 2.25 1.86
C LEU A 93 -8.29 1.11 2.62
N ILE A 94 -7.02 0.83 2.31
CA ILE A 94 -6.26 -0.21 3.03
C ILE A 94 -6.19 0.09 4.53
N MET A 95 -5.81 1.33 4.89
CA MET A 95 -5.63 1.72 6.30
C MET A 95 -6.94 1.76 7.10
N SER A 96 -8.10 1.89 6.44
CA SER A 96 -9.40 1.93 7.12
C SER A 96 -10.07 0.56 7.20
N GLU A 97 -9.97 -0.25 6.16
CA GLU A 97 -10.80 -1.46 5.96
C GLU A 97 -10.05 -2.63 5.28
N GLY A 98 -8.78 -2.46 4.91
CA GLY A 98 -8.01 -3.45 4.13
C GLY A 98 -7.31 -4.55 4.92
N ASP A 99 -7.32 -4.51 6.26
CA ASP A 99 -6.54 -5.42 7.11
C ASP A 99 -6.73 -6.90 6.75
N LYS A 100 -8.00 -7.31 6.59
CA LYS A 100 -8.36 -8.68 6.23
C LYS A 100 -7.84 -9.04 4.84
N TRP A 101 -8.01 -8.15 3.87
CA TRP A 101 -7.57 -8.41 2.50
C TRP A 101 -6.05 -8.55 2.42
N VAL A 102 -5.28 -7.66 3.05
CA VAL A 102 -3.81 -7.76 3.08
C VAL A 102 -3.35 -9.05 3.76
N SER A 103 -3.98 -9.43 4.87
CA SER A 103 -3.66 -10.68 5.58
C SER A 103 -3.94 -11.91 4.70
N ASP A 104 -5.12 -11.96 4.08
CA ASP A 104 -5.53 -13.07 3.20
C ASP A 104 -4.59 -13.17 1.97
N GLN A 105 -4.21 -12.03 1.37
CA GLN A 105 -3.27 -12.04 0.24
C GLN A 105 -1.83 -12.36 0.65
N THR A 106 -1.39 -11.91 1.82
CA THR A 106 -0.10 -12.30 2.39
C THR A 106 -0.01 -13.82 2.54
N LEU A 107 -1.08 -14.45 3.02
CA LEU A 107 -1.17 -15.92 3.12
C LEU A 107 -1.12 -16.56 1.73
N ASN A 108 -1.93 -16.12 0.78
CA ASN A 108 -1.96 -16.67 -0.58
C ASN A 108 -0.59 -16.59 -1.28
N VAL A 109 0.06 -15.43 -1.20
CA VAL A 109 1.40 -15.21 -1.77
C VAL A 109 2.45 -16.05 -1.03
N SER A 110 2.30 -16.28 0.28
CA SER A 110 3.21 -17.16 1.04
C SER A 110 3.13 -18.61 0.56
N LEU A 111 1.94 -19.09 0.21
CA LEU A 111 1.74 -20.42 -0.36
C LEU A 111 2.39 -20.52 -1.75
N ALA A 112 2.22 -19.49 -2.57
CA ALA A 112 2.86 -19.39 -3.88
C ALA A 112 4.40 -19.39 -3.78
N LEU A 113 4.97 -18.62 -2.85
CA LEU A 113 6.41 -18.59 -2.58
C LEU A 113 6.94 -19.97 -2.15
N ARG A 114 6.17 -20.75 -1.39
CA ARG A 114 6.52 -22.12 -0.99
C ARG A 114 6.48 -23.10 -2.16
N ALA A 115 5.48 -22.98 -3.04
CA ALA A 115 5.37 -23.78 -4.26
C ALA A 115 6.53 -23.46 -5.24
N GLY A 116 7.07 -22.25 -5.15
CA GLY A 116 8.22 -21.82 -5.93
C GLY A 116 7.82 -21.20 -7.26
N THR A 117 8.60 -21.45 -8.31
CA THR A 117 8.35 -20.85 -9.63
C THR A 117 7.04 -21.32 -10.23
N SER A 118 6.65 -22.58 -9.99
CA SER A 118 5.33 -23.10 -10.35
C SER A 118 4.17 -22.42 -9.62
N GLY A 119 4.44 -21.75 -8.49
CA GLY A 119 3.46 -20.97 -7.76
C GLY A 119 3.25 -19.57 -8.33
N GLU A 120 4.15 -19.07 -9.17
CA GLU A 120 4.12 -17.72 -9.76
C GLU A 120 3.76 -16.62 -8.74
N PRO A 121 4.49 -16.51 -7.62
CA PRO A 121 4.15 -15.61 -6.52
C PRO A 121 4.06 -14.13 -6.93
N VAL A 122 4.86 -13.66 -7.88
CA VAL A 122 4.82 -12.25 -8.33
C VAL A 122 3.54 -12.00 -9.11
N ARG A 123 3.21 -12.89 -10.07
CA ARG A 123 1.96 -12.83 -10.83
C ARG A 123 0.73 -12.90 -9.93
N ILE A 124 0.74 -13.76 -8.90
CA ILE A 124 -0.36 -13.85 -7.92
C ILE A 124 -0.51 -12.55 -7.15
N ALA A 125 0.58 -12.00 -6.62
CA ALA A 125 0.56 -10.73 -5.89
C ALA A 125 0.01 -9.59 -6.76
N GLU A 126 0.55 -9.42 -7.97
CA GLU A 126 0.14 -8.37 -8.91
C GLU A 126 -1.34 -8.51 -9.30
N THR A 127 -1.76 -9.73 -9.66
CA THR A 127 -3.15 -10.00 -10.06
C THR A 127 -4.11 -9.69 -8.92
N SER A 128 -3.77 -10.05 -7.68
CA SER A 128 -4.60 -9.76 -6.50
C SER A 128 -4.74 -8.26 -6.26
N VAL A 129 -3.65 -7.50 -6.33
CA VAL A 129 -3.67 -6.03 -6.17
C VAL A 129 -4.51 -5.38 -7.26
N ARG A 130 -4.31 -5.77 -8.54
CA ARG A 130 -5.08 -5.24 -9.67
C ARG A 130 -6.56 -5.54 -9.52
N ARG A 131 -6.95 -6.78 -9.18
CA ARG A 131 -8.35 -7.15 -8.94
C ARG A 131 -8.98 -6.32 -7.82
N TYR A 132 -8.23 -6.08 -6.75
CA TYR A 132 -8.70 -5.24 -5.65
C TYR A 132 -8.91 -3.79 -6.11
N ALA A 133 -7.95 -3.18 -6.80
CA ALA A 133 -8.08 -1.84 -7.36
C ALA A 133 -9.27 -1.73 -8.34
N THR A 134 -9.43 -2.71 -9.25
CA THR A 134 -10.56 -2.75 -10.20
C THR A 134 -11.90 -2.76 -9.48
N LYS A 135 -12.04 -3.59 -8.44
CA LYS A 135 -13.27 -3.70 -7.67
C LYS A 135 -13.66 -2.38 -7.00
N GLU A 136 -12.68 -1.66 -6.47
CA GLU A 136 -12.91 -0.49 -5.61
C GLU A 136 -13.01 0.82 -6.40
N LEU A 137 -12.34 0.90 -7.56
CA LEU A 137 -12.36 2.08 -8.43
C LEU A 137 -13.41 1.99 -9.53
N GLY A 138 -13.76 0.79 -10.01
CA GLY A 138 -14.77 0.55 -11.03
C GLY A 138 -14.47 1.08 -12.45
N LYS A 139 -13.43 1.90 -12.63
CA LYS A 139 -13.03 2.52 -13.91
C LYS A 139 -11.62 2.07 -14.32
N ALA A 140 -11.51 1.43 -15.49
CA ALA A 140 -10.24 0.89 -15.99
C ALA A 140 -9.17 1.96 -16.27
N GLU A 141 -9.57 3.16 -16.72
CA GLU A 141 -8.65 4.27 -16.99
C GLU A 141 -7.89 4.73 -15.75
N LEU A 142 -8.52 4.66 -14.57
CA LEU A 142 -7.88 5.03 -13.30
C LEU A 142 -6.85 3.99 -12.84
N ILE A 143 -6.88 2.78 -13.41
CA ILE A 143 -5.93 1.72 -13.09
C ILE A 143 -4.62 1.96 -13.83
N ALA A 144 -4.69 2.44 -15.08
CA ALA A 144 -3.51 2.77 -15.88
C ALA A 144 -2.67 3.90 -15.25
N THR A 145 -3.30 4.79 -14.48
CA THR A 145 -2.60 5.83 -13.70
C THR A 145 -2.14 5.34 -12.31
N LEU A 146 -2.45 4.11 -11.93
CA LEU A 146 -2.14 3.50 -10.64
C LEU A 146 -0.97 2.51 -10.72
N GLU A 147 -0.28 2.41 -11.85
CA GLU A 147 0.76 1.39 -12.07
C GLU A 147 1.87 1.42 -11.02
N ASP A 148 2.31 2.60 -10.57
CA ASP A 148 3.34 2.72 -9.53
C ASP A 148 2.86 2.24 -8.16
N TYR A 149 1.60 2.52 -7.81
CA TYR A 149 0.99 2.00 -6.58
C TYR A 149 0.82 0.49 -6.66
N VAL A 150 0.32 -0.03 -7.79
CA VAL A 150 0.15 -1.48 -8.00
C VAL A 150 1.50 -2.19 -7.86
N ALA A 151 2.54 -1.64 -8.47
CA ALA A 151 3.88 -2.20 -8.40
C ALA A 151 4.44 -2.15 -6.96
N ASN A 152 4.28 -1.04 -6.22
CA ASN A 152 4.70 -0.96 -4.81
C ASN A 152 3.96 -1.98 -3.94
N ALA A 153 2.62 -2.00 -4.02
CA ALA A 153 1.76 -2.94 -3.30
C ALA A 153 2.09 -4.41 -3.61
N THR A 154 2.44 -4.72 -4.86
CA THR A 154 2.85 -6.06 -5.29
C THR A 154 4.12 -6.49 -4.56
N VAL A 155 5.14 -5.62 -4.53
CA VAL A 155 6.39 -5.96 -3.86
C VAL A 155 6.23 -6.02 -2.34
N ASP A 156 5.40 -5.16 -1.76
CA ASP A 156 5.05 -5.22 -0.35
C ASP A 156 4.40 -6.56 0.03
N LEU A 157 3.47 -7.08 -0.78
CA LEU A 157 2.88 -8.41 -0.55
C LEU A 157 3.96 -9.50 -0.55
N LEU A 158 4.93 -9.45 -1.46
CA LEU A 158 6.03 -10.42 -1.52
C LEU A 158 6.90 -10.37 -0.26
N MET A 159 7.25 -9.17 0.22
CA MET A 159 8.03 -9.00 1.45
C MET A 159 7.27 -9.47 2.68
N MET A 160 6.00 -9.07 2.82
CA MET A 160 5.15 -9.48 3.93
C MET A 160 4.94 -11.00 3.93
N ALA A 161 4.75 -11.60 2.75
CA ALA A 161 4.58 -13.04 2.60
C ALA A 161 5.86 -13.82 2.90
N ALA A 162 7.01 -13.38 2.39
CA ALA A 162 8.28 -14.03 2.70
C ALA A 162 8.60 -13.95 4.21
N TRP A 163 8.34 -12.79 4.83
CA TRP A 163 8.52 -12.63 6.26
C TRP A 163 7.55 -13.50 7.08
N SER A 164 6.29 -13.60 6.68
CA SER A 164 5.32 -14.48 7.35
C SER A 164 5.73 -15.95 7.29
N ILE A 165 6.41 -16.40 6.21
CA ILE A 165 6.99 -17.74 6.17
C ILE A 165 8.07 -17.90 7.25
N ALA A 166 8.99 -16.94 7.40
CA ALA A 166 10.05 -17.02 8.41
C ALA A 166 9.50 -17.11 9.83
N LEU A 167 8.44 -16.37 10.15
CA LEU A 167 7.81 -16.38 11.48
C LEU A 167 7.25 -17.75 11.91
N HIS A 168 7.13 -18.72 10.99
CA HIS A 168 6.82 -20.11 11.36
C HIS A 168 8.01 -20.85 12.00
N SER A 169 9.23 -20.35 11.83
CA SER A 169 10.48 -20.99 12.27
C SER A 169 11.30 -20.14 13.23
N ILE A 170 11.11 -18.82 13.22
CA ILE A 170 11.81 -17.87 14.10
C ILE A 170 10.80 -17.12 14.97
N THR A 171 11.25 -16.65 16.13
CA THR A 171 10.46 -15.75 16.99
C THR A 171 10.63 -14.33 16.49
N GLY A 172 9.53 -13.64 16.19
CA GLY A 172 9.56 -12.27 15.71
C GLY A 172 8.16 -11.68 15.58
N GLU A 173 8.09 -10.42 15.16
CA GLU A 173 6.82 -9.72 14.96
C GLU A 173 6.50 -9.57 13.47
N PRO A 174 5.22 -9.66 13.07
CA PRO A 174 4.79 -9.41 11.70
C PRO A 174 5.05 -7.96 11.28
N ILE A 175 5.20 -7.74 9.97
CA ILE A 175 5.20 -6.38 9.40
C ILE A 175 3.81 -5.77 9.61
N PRO A 176 3.69 -4.55 10.19
CA PRO A 176 2.40 -3.89 10.35
C PRO A 176 1.67 -3.74 9.00
N ILE A 177 0.41 -4.16 8.94
CA ILE A 177 -0.42 -4.06 7.73
C ILE A 177 -0.61 -2.60 7.30
N SER A 178 -0.63 -1.69 8.26
CA SER A 178 -0.64 -0.24 8.07
C SER A 178 0.51 0.33 7.25
N TYR A 179 1.60 -0.43 7.02
CA TYR A 179 2.73 -0.02 6.20
C TYR A 179 2.52 -0.34 4.72
N PHE A 180 1.57 -1.23 4.41
CA PHE A 180 1.31 -1.73 3.08
C PHE A 180 1.04 -0.61 2.07
N ALA A 181 1.75 -0.66 0.94
CA ALA A 181 1.66 0.27 -0.19
C ALA A 181 1.90 1.74 0.21
N ARG A 182 2.75 1.96 1.23
CA ARG A 182 3.14 3.30 1.71
C ARG A 182 4.64 3.48 1.64
N ASP A 183 5.07 4.24 0.63
CA ASP A 183 6.47 4.58 0.37
C ASP A 183 7.39 3.36 0.54
N ASP A 184 8.43 3.46 1.35
CA ASP A 184 9.42 2.41 1.64
C ASP A 184 9.25 1.74 3.02
N ARG A 185 8.10 1.92 3.69
CA ARG A 185 7.89 1.48 5.08
C ARG A 185 7.99 -0.03 5.25
N VAL A 186 7.38 -0.81 4.36
CA VAL A 186 7.49 -2.28 4.39
C VAL A 186 8.93 -2.72 4.14
N TYR A 187 9.60 -2.13 3.14
CA TYR A 187 10.99 -2.45 2.84
C TYR A 187 11.93 -2.18 4.02
N LYS A 188 11.85 -0.99 4.64
CA LYS A 188 12.64 -0.67 5.84
C LYS A 188 12.42 -1.67 6.96
N ALA A 189 11.15 -1.95 7.26
CA ALA A 189 10.79 -2.88 8.32
C ALA A 189 11.15 -4.34 7.98
N PHE A 190 11.20 -4.70 6.70
CA PHE A 190 11.65 -6.00 6.23
C PHE A 190 13.17 -6.15 6.40
N VAL A 191 13.96 -5.17 5.93
CA VAL A 191 15.42 -5.16 6.06
C VAL A 191 15.86 -5.15 7.52
N GLU A 192 15.26 -4.29 8.35
CA GLU A 192 15.54 -4.23 9.79
C GLU A 192 15.38 -5.61 10.45
N ARG A 193 14.30 -6.32 10.12
CA ARG A 193 14.03 -7.66 10.64
C ARG A 193 14.99 -8.71 10.10
N LEU A 194 15.34 -8.66 8.81
CA LEU A 194 16.35 -9.55 8.24
C LEU A 194 17.72 -9.40 8.93
N ASP A 195 18.12 -8.15 9.20
CA ASP A 195 19.40 -7.85 9.84
C ASP A 195 19.37 -8.24 11.33
N LYS A 196 18.28 -7.94 12.03
CA LYS A 196 18.09 -8.31 13.44
C LYS A 196 18.10 -9.82 13.68
N ASP A 197 17.45 -10.58 12.79
CA ASP A 197 17.24 -12.02 12.94
C ASP A 197 18.18 -12.88 12.07
N GLU A 198 19.28 -12.31 11.54
CA GLU A 198 20.17 -12.95 10.56
C GLU A 198 20.63 -14.34 11.00
N SER A 199 21.07 -14.49 12.26
CA SER A 199 21.51 -15.77 12.83
C SER A 199 20.37 -16.80 12.85
N ALA A 200 19.20 -16.41 13.34
CA ALA A 200 18.04 -17.30 13.40
C ALA A 200 17.60 -17.73 11.99
N ILE A 201 17.58 -16.80 11.04
CA ILE A 201 17.27 -17.06 9.63
C ILE A 201 18.28 -18.06 9.04
N ARG A 202 19.58 -17.86 9.28
CA ARG A 202 20.64 -18.72 8.76
C ARG A 202 20.48 -20.17 9.22
N HIS A 203 20.05 -20.39 10.46
CA HIS A 203 19.97 -21.72 11.08
C HIS A 203 18.60 -22.39 10.94
N LYS A 204 17.50 -21.63 10.92
CA LYS A 204 16.14 -22.19 10.97
C LYS A 204 15.36 -22.09 9.67
N CYS A 205 15.68 -21.15 8.78
CA CYS A 205 14.95 -20.99 7.52
C CYS A 205 15.51 -21.87 6.39
N THR A 206 14.63 -22.31 5.49
CA THR A 206 15.02 -23.16 4.35
C THR A 206 15.99 -22.44 3.41
N ARG A 207 16.76 -23.20 2.62
CA ARG A 207 17.67 -22.65 1.60
C ARG A 207 16.91 -21.77 0.60
N ARG A 208 15.71 -22.20 0.20
CA ARG A 208 14.82 -21.45 -0.70
C ARG A 208 14.40 -20.10 -0.11
N LEU A 209 13.92 -20.09 1.14
CA LEU A 209 13.49 -18.84 1.78
C LEU A 209 14.64 -17.85 1.95
N ARG A 210 15.84 -18.34 2.32
CA ARG A 210 17.04 -17.49 2.40
C ARG A 210 17.44 -16.89 1.05
N TRP A 211 17.24 -17.62 -0.05
CA TRP A 211 17.43 -17.05 -1.39
C TRP A 211 16.34 -16.04 -1.74
N GLN A 212 15.08 -16.31 -1.44
CA GLN A 212 13.99 -15.36 -1.63
C GLN A 212 14.28 -14.03 -0.90
N PHE A 213 14.77 -14.08 0.34
CA PHE A 213 15.19 -12.89 1.07
C PHE A 213 16.32 -12.12 0.39
N ARG A 214 17.34 -12.81 -0.12
CA ARG A 214 18.44 -12.16 -0.86
C ARG A 214 17.95 -11.51 -2.15
N VAL A 215 17.11 -12.19 -2.93
CA VAL A 215 16.51 -11.66 -4.15
C VAL A 215 15.65 -10.43 -3.85
N LEU A 216 14.75 -10.53 -2.87
CA LEU A 216 13.88 -9.41 -2.47
C LEU A 216 14.72 -8.21 -2.00
N ARG A 217 15.73 -8.43 -1.15
CA ARG A 217 16.60 -7.35 -0.67
C ARG A 217 17.36 -6.70 -1.82
N ALA A 218 18.01 -7.49 -2.68
CA ALA A 218 18.86 -6.99 -3.75
C ALA A 218 18.08 -6.21 -4.81
N VAL A 219 16.90 -6.69 -5.21
CA VAL A 219 16.09 -6.00 -6.23
C VAL A 219 15.47 -4.71 -5.70
N LEU A 220 15.16 -4.66 -4.40
CA LEU A 220 14.54 -3.48 -3.77
C LEU A 220 15.54 -2.44 -3.26
N GLU A 221 16.81 -2.82 -3.16
CA GLU A 221 17.89 -1.93 -2.77
C GLU A 221 18.17 -0.88 -3.85
N GLY A 222 18.50 0.34 -3.41
CA GLY A 222 18.85 1.45 -4.29
C GLY A 222 17.64 2.27 -4.78
N ARG A 223 17.89 3.54 -5.14
CA ARG A 223 16.85 4.54 -5.47
C ARG A 223 16.61 4.74 -6.97
N ASN A 224 17.39 4.09 -7.83
CA ASN A 224 17.43 4.40 -9.26
C ASN A 224 16.56 3.49 -10.13
N ILE A 225 15.81 2.56 -9.53
CA ILE A 225 14.97 1.60 -10.26
C ILE A 225 13.51 1.86 -9.90
N THR A 226 12.66 2.01 -10.91
CA THR A 226 11.21 2.19 -10.72
C THR A 226 10.56 0.92 -10.16
N TYR A 227 9.45 1.05 -9.44
CA TYR A 227 8.75 -0.11 -8.89
C TYR A 227 8.31 -1.09 -9.96
N ARG A 228 7.86 -0.60 -11.12
CA ARG A 228 7.55 -1.46 -12.28
C ARG A 228 8.73 -2.33 -12.67
N ARG A 229 9.94 -1.74 -12.77
CA ARG A 229 11.14 -2.50 -13.12
C ARG A 229 11.53 -3.49 -12.01
N ARG A 230 11.29 -3.16 -10.74
CA ARG A 230 11.49 -4.09 -9.62
C ARG A 230 10.57 -5.31 -9.74
N VAL A 231 9.29 -5.11 -10.08
CA VAL A 231 8.34 -6.21 -10.30
C VAL A 231 8.81 -7.11 -11.46
N GLU A 232 9.26 -6.54 -12.58
CA GLU A 232 9.80 -7.32 -13.70
C GLU A 232 11.01 -8.17 -13.32
N LEU A 233 11.96 -7.60 -12.57
CA LEU A 233 13.14 -8.31 -12.07
C LEU A 233 12.75 -9.44 -11.10
N LEU A 234 11.82 -9.16 -10.19
CA LEU A 234 11.31 -10.18 -9.26
C LEU A 234 10.58 -11.29 -10.00
N ALA A 235 9.78 -11.00 -11.02
CA ALA A 235 9.10 -12.03 -11.83
C ALA A 235 10.12 -12.90 -12.56
N GLY A 236 11.19 -12.30 -13.11
CA GLY A 236 12.29 -13.02 -13.74
C GLY A 236 12.98 -14.01 -12.81
N GLU A 237 13.13 -13.68 -11.52
CA GLU A 237 13.76 -14.54 -10.52
C GLU A 237 12.78 -15.55 -9.89
N LEU A 238 11.62 -15.07 -9.43
CA LEU A 238 10.70 -15.82 -8.56
C LEU A 238 9.64 -16.62 -9.31
N ASP A 239 9.23 -16.18 -10.50
CA ASP A 239 8.18 -16.85 -11.30
C ASP A 239 8.80 -17.67 -12.44
N SER A 240 9.83 -17.14 -13.11
CA SER A 240 10.43 -17.76 -14.32
C SER A 240 11.89 -18.23 -14.16
N GLY A 241 12.54 -17.88 -13.05
CA GLY A 241 13.96 -18.15 -12.86
C GLY A 241 14.28 -19.61 -12.57
N GLY A 242 15.58 -19.95 -12.57
CA GLY A 242 16.03 -21.30 -12.18
C GLY A 242 15.73 -21.64 -10.71
N GLY A 243 15.47 -20.62 -9.88
CA GLY A 243 15.30 -20.77 -8.44
C GLY A 243 16.59 -21.24 -7.74
N VAL A 244 16.42 -21.80 -6.53
CA VAL A 244 17.46 -22.58 -5.83
C VAL A 244 17.20 -24.06 -5.99
#